data_AF-Q5B725-F1
#
_entry.id   AF-Q5B725-F1
#
_cell.length_a   1.000
_cell.length_b   1.000
_cell.length_c   1.000
_cell.angle_alpha   90.00
_cell.angle_beta   90.00
_cell.angle_gamma   90.00
#
_symmetry.space_group_name_H-M   'P 1'
#
loop_
_entity.id
_entity.type
_entity.pdbx_description
1 polymer ?
#
loop_
_entity_poly.entity_id
_entity_poly.type
_entity_poly.pdbx_seq_one_letter_code
_entity_poly.pdbx_strand_id
1 'polypeptide(L)'
;MTLRPLSHCLRARCIRRSAQNIQGFSTRTNLRGGADHGDHYDPPTGYLFGVKPGQKYVKEGWENIWYYGFIGSLLVAGVAYVFKPDTSIQTWALEEARRRLEAEGILEDPQRK
;
A
#
# COMPACT_ATOMS: atom_id res chain seq x y z
N MET A 1 -5.27 -30.54 -82.03
CA MET A 1 -4.70 -30.63 -80.68
C MET A 1 -3.77 -29.46 -80.44
N THR A 2 -4.22 -28.42 -79.75
CA THR A 2 -3.37 -27.35 -79.18
C THR A 2 -4.11 -26.76 -77.97
N LEU A 3 -3.64 -27.08 -76.76
CA LEU A 3 -4.22 -26.63 -75.49
C LEU A 3 -3.85 -25.15 -75.28
N ARG A 4 -4.83 -24.28 -75.02
CA ARG A 4 -4.59 -22.90 -74.56
C ARG A 4 -4.83 -22.82 -73.04
N PRO A 5 -3.96 -22.12 -72.29
CA PRO A 5 -3.94 -22.20 -70.84
C PRO A 5 -5.06 -21.37 -70.20
N LEU A 6 -5.65 -21.90 -69.13
CA LEU A 6 -6.53 -21.18 -68.21
C LEU A 6 -5.69 -20.21 -67.37
N SER A 7 -5.64 -18.95 -67.79
CA SER A 7 -5.05 -17.87 -66.99
C SER A 7 -5.97 -17.55 -65.82
N HIS A 8 -5.73 -18.15 -64.65
CA HIS A 8 -6.39 -17.75 -63.41
C HIS A 8 -5.88 -16.37 -62.98
N CYS A 9 -6.71 -15.35 -63.17
CA CYS A 9 -6.51 -14.05 -62.56
C CYS A 9 -6.66 -14.17 -61.04
N LEU A 10 -5.55 -14.33 -60.31
CA LEU A 10 -5.52 -14.19 -58.86
C LEU A 10 -5.86 -12.75 -58.51
N ARG A 11 -7.14 -12.51 -58.21
CA ARG A 11 -7.65 -11.21 -57.74
C ARG A 11 -7.16 -11.02 -56.30
N ALA A 12 -6.00 -10.39 -56.15
CA ALA A 12 -5.47 -9.99 -54.84
C ALA A 12 -6.47 -9.01 -54.21
N ARG A 13 -7.19 -9.49 -53.18
CA ARG A 13 -8.10 -8.67 -52.40
C ARG A 13 -7.26 -7.90 -51.39
N CYS A 14 -6.75 -6.74 -51.79
CA CYS A 14 -6.11 -5.81 -50.87
C CYS A 14 -7.15 -5.40 -49.82
N ILE A 15 -7.09 -6.00 -48.63
CA ILE A 15 -7.86 -5.55 -47.49
C ILE A 15 -7.30 -4.17 -47.16
N ARG A 16 -7.95 -3.10 -47.64
CA ARG A 16 -7.77 -1.77 -47.07
C ARG A 16 -8.28 -1.87 -45.65
N ARG A 17 -7.39 -2.17 -44.70
CA ARG A 17 -7.63 -1.86 -43.29
C ARG A 17 -7.71 -0.35 -43.26
N SER A 18 -8.93 0.18 -43.34
CA SER A 18 -9.18 1.56 -42.94
C SER A 18 -8.63 1.68 -41.53
N ALA A 19 -7.70 2.61 -41.33
CA ALA A 19 -7.24 2.93 -39.98
C ALA A 19 -8.49 3.33 -39.20
N GLN A 20 -8.95 2.46 -38.31
CA GLN A 20 -9.98 2.81 -37.36
C GLN A 20 -9.44 4.03 -36.63
N ASN A 21 -10.19 5.13 -36.72
CA ASN A 21 -9.89 6.37 -36.04
C ASN A 21 -9.56 6.02 -34.58
N ILE A 22 -8.28 6.12 -34.22
CA ILE A 22 -7.84 6.02 -32.83
C ILE A 22 -8.41 7.28 -32.20
N GLN A 23 -9.64 7.16 -31.71
CA GLN A 23 -10.22 8.14 -30.81
C GLN A 23 -9.28 8.14 -29.61
N GLY A 24 -8.36 9.09 -29.60
CA GLY A 24 -7.43 9.28 -28.50
C GLY A 24 -8.24 9.39 -27.21
N PHE A 25 -7.70 8.81 -26.14
CA PHE A 25 -8.28 8.85 -24.80
C PHE A 25 -8.48 10.32 -24.37
N SER A 26 -9.65 10.87 -24.67
CA SER A 26 -10.01 12.24 -24.38
C SER A 26 -10.60 12.28 -22.98
N THR A 27 -9.79 12.64 -21.98
CA THR A 27 -10.26 12.96 -20.63
C THR A 27 -10.95 14.33 -20.63
N ARG A 28 -12.16 14.41 -21.19
CA ARG A 28 -13.03 15.59 -20.94
C ARG A 28 -13.64 15.45 -19.56
N THR A 29 -12.89 15.84 -18.54
CA THR A 29 -13.42 16.00 -17.18
C THR A 29 -14.09 17.37 -17.08
N ASN A 30 -15.40 17.44 -17.34
CA ASN A 30 -16.21 18.54 -16.84
C ASN A 30 -16.35 18.34 -15.31
N LEU A 31 -15.35 18.76 -14.55
CA LEU A 31 -15.38 18.76 -13.09
C LEU A 31 -16.23 19.96 -12.64
N ARG A 32 -17.53 19.71 -12.42
CA ARG A 32 -18.36 20.53 -11.54
C ARG A 32 -18.24 19.97 -10.12
N GLY A 33 -17.27 20.48 -9.37
CA GLY A 33 -17.15 20.32 -7.93
C GLY A 33 -16.22 21.43 -7.47
N GLY A 34 -16.52 22.27 -6.48
CA GLY A 34 -17.47 22.21 -5.40
C GLY A 34 -16.77 22.95 -4.25
N ALA A 35 -17.39 24.03 -3.77
CA ALA A 35 -16.99 24.82 -2.59
C ALA A 35 -15.62 25.55 -2.62
N ASP A 36 -15.69 26.86 -2.89
CA ASP A 36 -15.05 27.93 -2.12
C ASP A 36 -13.54 27.82 -1.78
N HIS A 37 -12.67 27.87 -2.80
CA HIS A 37 -11.36 28.55 -2.76
C HIS A 37 -10.72 28.59 -4.16
N GLY A 38 -10.83 29.73 -4.84
CA GLY A 38 -10.07 30.06 -6.07
C GLY A 38 -10.42 29.24 -7.31
N ASP A 39 -10.98 29.90 -8.33
CA ASP A 39 -11.24 29.36 -9.67
C ASP A 39 -9.94 29.10 -10.49
N HIS A 40 -8.95 28.42 -9.89
CA HIS A 40 -7.72 28.04 -10.58
C HIS A 40 -7.91 26.67 -11.25
N TYR A 41 -8.28 26.71 -12.52
CA TYR A 41 -8.26 25.52 -13.36
C TYR A 41 -6.81 25.16 -13.72
N ASP A 42 -6.33 24.04 -13.18
CA ASP A 42 -5.03 23.47 -13.56
C ASP A 42 -5.25 22.47 -14.71
N PRO A 43 -4.79 22.76 -15.94
CA PRO A 43 -4.98 21.87 -17.07
C PRO A 43 -4.25 20.53 -16.86
N PRO A 44 -4.71 19.42 -17.44
CA PRO A 44 -4.06 18.12 -17.28
C PRO A 44 -2.65 18.15 -17.89
N THR A 45 -1.63 18.24 -17.04
CA THR A 45 -0.22 18.46 -17.44
C THR A 45 0.54 17.18 -17.83
N GLY A 46 -0.08 16.00 -17.70
CA GLY A 46 0.55 14.70 -18.00
C GLY A 46 1.65 14.28 -17.02
N TYR A 47 1.84 15.03 -15.93
CA TYR A 47 2.78 14.70 -14.86
C TYR A 47 2.15 13.76 -13.84
N LEU A 48 2.91 12.75 -13.40
CA LEU A 48 2.49 11.83 -12.36
C LEU A 48 2.33 12.62 -11.04
N PHE A 49 1.09 12.69 -10.53
CA PHE A 49 0.71 13.45 -9.33
C PHE A 49 0.84 14.98 -9.43
N GLY A 50 0.88 15.55 -10.64
CA GLY A 50 1.04 16.99 -10.85
C GLY A 50 2.44 17.51 -10.52
N VAL A 51 3.40 16.62 -10.23
CA VAL A 51 4.77 17.00 -9.91
C VAL A 51 5.63 16.96 -11.17
N LYS A 52 6.17 18.11 -11.57
CA LYS A 52 7.11 18.19 -12.69
C LYS A 52 8.34 17.32 -12.38
N PRO A 53 8.75 16.41 -13.27
CA PRO A 53 9.94 15.59 -13.07
C PRO A 53 11.16 16.50 -12.89
N GLY A 54 11.92 16.27 -11.80
CA GLY A 54 13.08 17.08 -11.42
C GLY A 54 12.82 18.11 -10.32
N GLN A 55 11.58 18.31 -9.88
CA GLN A 55 11.31 19.05 -8.64
C GLN A 55 11.69 18.19 -7.43
N LYS A 56 12.51 18.74 -6.53
CA LYS A 56 12.82 18.09 -5.25
C LYS A 56 11.65 18.29 -4.31
N TYR A 57 11.23 17.21 -3.66
CA TYR A 57 10.21 17.25 -2.63
C TYR A 57 10.61 18.26 -1.53
N VAL A 58 9.71 19.21 -1.24
CA VAL A 58 9.88 20.14 -0.13
C VAL A 58 9.06 19.59 1.03
N LYS A 59 9.73 19.29 2.13
CA LYS A 59 9.08 18.79 3.34
C LYS A 59 8.06 19.81 3.83
N GLU A 60 6.83 19.37 4.03
CA GLU A 60 5.78 20.26 4.54
C GLU A 60 5.98 20.48 6.05
N GLY A 61 5.63 21.67 6.55
CA GLY A 61 5.90 22.05 7.96
C GLY A 61 5.23 21.12 8.98
N TRP A 62 4.10 20.51 8.62
CA TRP A 62 3.37 19.57 9.47
C TRP A 62 3.96 18.15 9.46
N GLU A 63 4.69 17.79 8.41
CA GLU A 63 5.21 16.43 8.22
C GLU A 63 6.18 16.06 9.36
N ASN A 64 6.98 17.02 9.81
CA ASN A 64 7.85 16.86 10.98
C ASN A 64 7.05 16.56 12.25
N ILE A 65 6.01 17.35 12.55
CA ILE A 65 5.26 17.17 13.80
C ILE A 65 4.51 15.85 13.82
N TRP A 66 4.01 15.42 12.65
CA TRP A 66 3.38 14.12 12.50
C TRP A 66 4.38 12.99 12.69
N TYR A 67 5.56 13.03 12.04
CA TYR A 67 6.56 11.98 12.21
C TYR A 67 7.06 11.88 13.64
N TYR A 68 7.43 13.00 14.27
CA TYR A 68 7.94 12.97 15.64
C TYR A 68 6.84 12.64 16.66
N GLY A 69 5.62 13.15 16.48
CA GLY A 69 4.50 12.82 17.36
C GLY A 69 4.09 11.37 17.23
N PHE A 70 3.85 10.90 16.01
CA PHE A 70 3.38 9.54 15.74
C PHE A 70 4.46 8.49 16.04
N ILE A 71 5.66 8.61 15.47
CA ILE A 71 6.73 7.64 15.72
C ILE A 71 7.20 7.73 17.18
N GLY A 72 7.28 8.95 17.75
CA GLY A 72 7.62 9.14 19.15
C GLY A 72 6.61 8.46 20.09
N SER A 73 5.31 8.63 19.84
CA SER A 73 4.27 7.97 20.64
C SER A 73 4.30 6.44 20.51
N LEU A 74 4.56 5.89 19.31
CA LEU A 74 4.73 4.45 19.14
C LEU A 74 5.95 3.90 19.88
N LEU A 75 7.07 4.63 19.88
CA LEU A 75 8.25 4.25 20.65
C LEU A 75 7.97 4.26 22.15
N VAL A 76 7.34 5.33 22.65
CA VAL A 76 6.96 5.43 24.07
C VAL A 76 5.99 4.32 24.46
N ALA A 77 4.99 4.02 23.62
CA ALA A 77 4.05 2.93 23.85
C ALA A 77 4.76 1.56 23.84
N GLY A 78 5.71 1.34 22.92
CA GLY A 78 6.52 0.12 22.86
C GLY A 78 7.37 -0.07 24.12
N VAL A 79 8.04 0.98 24.58
CA VAL A 79 8.82 0.95 25.83
C VAL A 79 7.90 0.67 27.01
N ALA A 80 6.78 1.39 27.13
CA ALA A 80 5.82 1.18 28.21
C ALA A 80 5.23 -0.24 28.20
N TYR A 81 5.04 -0.84 27.02
CA TYR A 81 4.56 -2.20 26.88
C TYR A 81 5.60 -3.23 27.35
N VAL A 82 6.87 -3.06 26.98
CA VAL A 82 7.95 -3.97 27.39
C VAL A 82 8.21 -3.91 28.90
N PHE A 83 8.16 -2.72 29.50
CA PHE A 83 8.35 -2.54 30.94
C PHE A 83 7.07 -2.69 31.76
N LYS A 84 5.96 -3.11 31.15
CA LYS A 84 4.72 -3.33 31.88
C LYS A 84 4.94 -4.50 32.87
N PRO A 85 4.68 -4.32 34.17
CA PRO A 85 4.85 -5.40 35.14
C PRO A 85 3.90 -6.57 34.81
N ASP A 86 4.41 -7.79 34.94
CA ASP A 86 3.65 -9.03 34.75
C ASP A 86 2.61 -9.21 35.86
N THR A 87 1.48 -8.51 35.75
CA THR A 87 0.32 -8.65 36.66
C THR A 87 -0.65 -9.72 36.17
N SER A 88 -0.14 -10.77 35.55
CA SER A 88 -1.00 -11.84 35.00
C SER A 88 -1.47 -12.76 36.12
N ILE A 89 -2.71 -13.24 36.05
CA ILE A 89 -3.23 -14.20 37.04
C ILE A 89 -2.48 -15.53 37.05
N GLN A 90 -1.76 -15.82 35.97
CA GLN A 90 -1.00 -17.04 35.79
C GLN A 90 0.26 -17.07 36.65
N THR A 91 0.93 -15.93 36.86
CA THR A 91 2.09 -15.86 37.77
C THR A 91 1.66 -16.13 39.21
N TRP A 92 0.56 -15.52 39.65
CA TRP A 92 -0.04 -15.81 40.95
C TRP A 92 -0.50 -17.27 41.08
N ALA A 93 -1.17 -17.81 40.06
CA ALA A 93 -1.65 -19.19 40.07
C ALA A 93 -0.52 -20.23 40.11
N LEU A 94 0.60 -19.98 39.43
CA LEU A 94 1.79 -20.84 39.47
C LEU A 94 2.47 -20.82 40.84
N GLU A 95 2.58 -19.64 41.45
CA GLU A 95 3.17 -19.49 42.79
C GLU A 95 2.29 -20.15 43.86
N GLU A 96 0.97 -19.99 43.76
CA GLU A 96 0.02 -20.65 44.66
C GLU A 96 -0.03 -22.16 44.44
N ALA A 97 0.05 -22.64 43.19
CA ALA A 97 0.16 -24.07 42.89
C ALA A 97 1.47 -24.67 43.44
N ARG A 98 2.59 -23.94 43.32
CA ARG A 98 3.87 -24.33 43.92
C ARG A 98 3.78 -24.45 45.43
N ARG A 99 3.14 -23.49 46.10
CA ARG A 99 2.95 -23.50 47.55
C ARG A 99 2.13 -24.71 48.04
N ARG A 100 1.13 -25.13 47.26
CA ARG A 100 0.35 -26.35 47.55
C ARG A 100 1.17 -27.62 47.31
N LEU A 101 1.97 -27.67 46.24
CA LEU A 101 2.84 -28.80 45.93
C LEU A 101 4.03 -28.94 46.91
N GLU A 102 4.55 -27.82 47.43
CA GLU A 102 5.56 -27.79 48.50
C GLU A 102 4.97 -28.28 49.84
N ALA A 103 3.73 -27.91 50.15
CA ALA A 103 3.01 -28.42 51.31
C ALA A 103 2.69 -29.92 51.22
N GLU A 104 2.54 -30.45 49.99
CA GLU A 104 2.35 -31.87 49.70
C GLU A 104 3.68 -32.66 49.58
N GLY A 105 4.83 -32.00 49.70
CA GLY A 105 6.16 -32.66 49.83
C GLY A 105 6.65 -33.41 48.59
N ILE A 106 6.07 -33.16 47.41
CA ILE A 106 6.33 -33.92 46.16
C ILE A 106 7.42 -33.30 45.27
N LEU A 107 7.86 -32.05 45.51
CA LEU A 107 8.82 -31.36 44.65
C LEU A 107 10.15 -31.08 45.36
N GLU A 108 11.26 -31.63 44.84
CA GLU A 108 12.63 -31.26 45.24
C GLU A 108 13.03 -29.91 44.62
N ASP A 109 13.70 -29.07 45.40
CA ASP A 109 14.10 -27.72 45.02
C ASP A 109 14.95 -27.72 43.72
N PRO A 110 14.50 -27.05 42.64
CA PRO A 110 15.24 -27.01 41.38
C PRO A 110 16.54 -26.19 41.44
N GLN A 111 16.81 -25.49 42.56
CA GLN A 111 18.07 -24.80 42.85
C GLN A 111 19.13 -25.72 43.49
N ARG A 112 18.79 -26.99 43.73
CA ARG A 112 19.74 -28.00 44.24
C ARG A 112 20.47 -28.65 43.06
N LYS A 113 21.37 -27.92 42.44
CA LYS A 113 22.40 -28.48 41.54
C LYS A 113 23.67 -27.65 41.59
#